data_AF-A0A9E0WLI2-F1
#
_entry.id   AF-A0A9E0WLI2-F1
#
_cell.length_a   1.000
_cell.length_b   1.000
_cell.length_c   1.000
_cell.angle_alpha   90.00
_cell.angle_beta   90.00
_cell.angle_gamma   90.00
#
_symmetry.space_group_name_H-M   'P 1'
#
loop_
_entity.id
_entity.type
_entity.pdbx_description
1 polymer ?
#
loop_
_entity_poly.entity_id
_entity_poly.type
_entity_poly.pdbx_seq_one_letter_code
_entity_poly.pdbx_strand_id
1 'polypeptide(L)'
;MKKIVTICAFALALLFSAQTLSAQNTLEINAEANTKTKELRKVIKFEQAKMHDVYEAYRNYAIAYKKISDKIELNAERLEKINNKFDEELKEILTDEQYEKYLATFRN
;
A
#
# COMPACT_ATOMS: atom_id res chain seq x y z
N MET A 1 28.93 -19.36 -13.02
CA MET A 1 27.86 -19.61 -12.05
C MET A 1 27.97 -18.59 -10.93
N LYS A 2 27.01 -17.66 -10.79
CA LYS A 2 26.90 -16.76 -9.64
C LYS A 2 25.42 -16.69 -9.26
N LYS A 3 25.03 -17.48 -8.26
CA LYS A 3 23.70 -17.44 -7.64
C LYS A 3 23.86 -16.80 -6.26
N ILE A 4 23.52 -15.53 -6.14
CA ILE A 4 23.35 -14.88 -4.83
C ILE A 4 22.10 -14.01 -4.94
N VAL A 5 20.93 -14.64 -4.96
CA VAL A 5 19.66 -13.95 -4.65
C VAL A 5 18.72 -14.98 -4.01
N THR A 6 18.96 -15.34 -2.74
CA THR A 6 18.01 -16.18 -1.98
C THR A 6 18.08 -15.90 -0.49
N ILE A 7 18.21 -14.64 -0.07
CA ILE A 7 18.14 -14.29 1.36
C ILE A 7 17.44 -12.94 1.50
N CYS A 8 16.13 -12.88 1.29
CA CYS A 8 15.26 -11.77 1.78
C CYS A 8 13.76 -12.12 1.82
N ALA A 9 13.34 -13.36 1.53
CA ALA A 9 11.91 -13.71 1.44
C ALA A 9 11.28 -14.24 2.74
N PHE A 10 11.97 -14.16 3.88
CA PHE A 10 11.52 -14.82 5.12
C PHE A 10 11.26 -13.91 6.33
N ALA A 11 11.42 -12.58 6.20
CA ALA A 11 11.12 -11.66 7.31
C ALA A 11 9.67 -11.12 7.29
N LEU A 12 8.89 -11.35 6.24
CA LEU A 12 7.55 -10.76 6.10
C LEU A 12 6.43 -11.58 6.78
N ALA A 13 6.71 -12.81 7.21
CA ALA A 13 5.69 -13.71 7.78
C ALA A 13 5.32 -13.40 9.25
N LEU A 14 6.17 -12.68 9.99
CA LEU A 14 5.98 -12.48 11.44
C LEU A 14 5.14 -11.23 11.81
N LEU A 15 4.76 -10.39 10.84
CA LEU A 15 3.95 -9.18 11.09
C LEU A 15 2.44 -9.37 10.85
N PHE A 16 2.02 -10.55 10.39
CA PHE A 16 0.62 -10.87 10.12
C PHE A 16 0.08 -11.89 11.12
N SER A 17 0.06 -11.56 12.42
CA SER A 17 -1.00 -12.09 13.28
C SER A 17 -2.32 -11.57 12.71
N ALA A 18 -2.95 -12.39 11.87
CA ALA A 18 -4.18 -12.04 11.17
C ALA A 18 -5.32 -11.95 12.20
N GLN A 19 -5.51 -10.78 12.78
CA GLN A 19 -6.78 -10.46 13.43
C GLN A 19 -7.87 -10.51 12.36
N THR A 20 -8.93 -11.26 12.62
CA THR A 20 -10.07 -11.37 11.71
C THR A 20 -10.75 -10.01 11.58
N LEU A 21 -10.72 -9.43 10.38
CA LEU A 21 -11.48 -8.21 10.08
C LEU A 21 -12.98 -8.52 10.10
N SER A 22 -13.79 -7.62 10.64
CA SER A 22 -15.25 -7.72 10.51
C SER A 22 -15.67 -7.54 9.05
N ALA A 23 -16.83 -8.08 8.69
CA ALA A 23 -17.40 -7.91 7.36
C ALA A 23 -17.64 -6.42 7.03
N GLN A 24 -18.08 -5.62 8.00
CA GLN A 24 -18.25 -4.18 7.83
C GLN A 24 -16.91 -3.48 7.54
N ASN A 25 -15.86 -3.76 8.32
CA ASN A 25 -14.53 -3.19 8.09
C ASN A 25 -14.02 -3.56 6.68
N THR A 26 -14.30 -4.79 6.22
CA THR A 26 -13.87 -5.24 4.89
C THR A 26 -14.57 -4.47 3.77
N LEU A 27 -15.87 -4.21 3.90
CA LEU A 27 -16.63 -3.41 2.92
C LEU A 27 -16.12 -1.97 2.87
N GLU A 28 -15.90 -1.35 4.02
CA GLU A 28 -15.36 0.02 4.13
C GLU A 28 -13.97 0.12 3.51
N ILE A 29 -13.07 -0.81 3.82
CA ILE A 29 -11.71 -0.89 3.26
C ILE A 29 -11.74 -0.99 1.73
N ASN A 30 -12.58 -1.88 1.20
CA ASN A 30 -12.67 -2.07 -0.25
C ASN A 30 -13.25 -0.83 -0.94
N ALA A 31 -14.25 -0.17 -0.33
CA ALA A 31 -14.83 1.05 -0.86
C ALA A 31 -13.83 2.21 -0.86
N GLU A 32 -13.06 2.36 0.21
CA GLU A 32 -12.00 3.36 0.33
C GLU A 32 -10.91 3.13 -0.71
N ALA A 33 -10.38 1.91 -0.81
CA ALA A 33 -9.33 1.57 -1.78
C ALA A 33 -9.78 1.85 -3.22
N ASN A 34 -11.00 1.46 -3.59
CA ASN A 34 -11.56 1.74 -4.92
C ASN A 34 -11.70 3.24 -5.20
N THR A 35 -12.09 4.02 -4.19
CA THR A 35 -12.20 5.48 -4.29
C THR A 35 -10.83 6.09 -4.51
N LYS A 36 -9.83 5.71 -3.69
CA LYS A 36 -8.46 6.20 -3.78
C LYS A 36 -7.78 5.86 -5.10
N THR A 37 -7.97 4.65 -5.62
CA THR A 37 -7.48 4.27 -6.97
C THR A 37 -8.04 5.19 -8.05
N LYS A 38 -9.34 5.50 -8.00
CA LYS A 38 -9.98 6.40 -8.97
C LYS A 38 -9.48 7.84 -8.82
N GLU A 39 -9.29 8.31 -7.58
CA GLU A 39 -8.71 9.62 -7.29
C GLU A 39 -7.28 9.73 -7.83
N LEU A 40 -6.43 8.73 -7.56
CA LEU A 40 -5.07 8.69 -8.06
C LEU A 40 -5.05 8.77 -9.59
N ARG A 41 -5.92 8.00 -10.27
CA ARG A 41 -5.95 7.99 -11.75
C ARG A 41 -6.38 9.33 -12.37
N LYS A 42 -7.20 10.12 -11.66
CA LYS A 42 -7.59 11.46 -12.13
C LYS A 42 -6.39 12.41 -12.12
N VAL A 43 -5.47 12.24 -11.17
CA VAL A 43 -4.30 13.10 -10.99
C VAL A 43 -3.09 12.59 -11.81
N ILE A 44 -2.88 11.28 -11.80
CA ILE A 44 -1.77 10.59 -12.43
C ILE A 44 -2.38 9.57 -13.41
N LYS A 45 -2.36 9.91 -14.70
CA LYS A 45 -2.92 9.02 -15.70
C LYS A 45 -2.04 7.77 -15.84
N PHE A 46 -2.58 6.63 -15.41
CA PHE A 46 -2.02 5.30 -15.64
C PHE A 46 -3.03 4.41 -16.39
N GLU A 47 -2.54 3.31 -16.99
CA GLU A 47 -3.38 2.44 -17.82
C GLU A 47 -4.45 1.71 -16.99
N GLN A 48 -5.57 1.37 -17.65
CA GLN A 48 -6.64 0.60 -17.02
C GLN A 48 -6.15 -0.75 -16.45
N ALA A 49 -5.13 -1.36 -17.08
CA ALA A 49 -4.56 -2.62 -16.64
C ALA A 49 -3.96 -2.55 -15.22
N LYS A 50 -3.40 -1.40 -14.83
CA LYS A 50 -2.79 -1.18 -13.51
C LYS A 50 -3.80 -0.87 -12.41
N MET A 51 -5.08 -0.68 -12.74
CA MET A 51 -6.13 -0.30 -11.77
C MET A 51 -6.29 -1.32 -10.65
N HIS A 52 -6.18 -2.62 -10.97
CA HIS A 52 -6.31 -3.68 -9.97
C HIS A 52 -5.13 -3.65 -8.99
N ASP A 53 -3.91 -3.54 -9.50
CA ASP A 53 -2.70 -3.54 -8.66
C ASP A 53 -2.65 -2.30 -7.76
N VAL A 54 -2.99 -1.11 -8.30
CA VAL A 54 -3.12 0.11 -7.48
C VAL A 54 -4.20 -0.04 -6.41
N TYR A 55 -5.33 -0.67 -6.75
CA TYR A 55 -6.38 -0.98 -5.78
C TYR A 55 -5.89 -1.90 -4.66
N GLU A 56 -5.19 -2.98 -4.98
CA GLU A 56 -4.65 -3.89 -3.97
C GLU A 56 -3.60 -3.19 -3.08
N ALA A 57 -2.77 -2.30 -3.63
CA ALA A 57 -1.84 -1.50 -2.83
C ALA A 57 -2.59 -0.61 -1.81
N TYR A 58 -3.62 0.13 -2.25
CA TYR A 58 -4.44 0.93 -1.33
C TYR A 58 -5.18 0.08 -0.30
N ARG A 59 -5.66 -1.10 -0.71
CA ARG A 59 -6.36 -2.03 0.18
C ARG A 59 -5.42 -2.58 1.25
N ASN A 60 -4.21 -2.99 0.88
CA ASN A 60 -3.18 -3.47 1.79
C ASN A 60 -2.78 -2.38 2.78
N TYR A 61 -2.59 -1.15 2.29
CA TYR A 61 -2.35 0.03 3.12
C TYR A 61 -3.47 0.23 4.15
N ALA A 62 -4.73 0.27 3.70
CA ALA A 62 -5.88 0.48 4.58
C ALA A 62 -6.02 -0.62 5.64
N ILE A 63 -5.80 -1.89 5.27
CA ILE A 63 -5.78 -3.01 6.22
C ILE A 63 -4.69 -2.82 7.27
N ALA A 64 -3.47 -2.46 6.86
CA ALA A 64 -2.35 -2.29 7.78
C ALA A 64 -2.54 -1.06 8.69
N TYR A 65 -3.02 0.04 8.12
CA TYR A 65 -3.35 1.28 8.82
C TYR A 65 -4.44 1.03 9.87
N LYS A 66 -5.52 0.31 9.52
CA LYS A 66 -6.62 0.02 10.46
C LYS A 66 -6.12 -0.68 11.73
N LYS A 67 -5.15 -1.58 11.62
CA LYS A 67 -4.56 -2.30 12.77
C LYS A 67 -3.84 -1.39 13.77
N ILE A 68 -3.40 -0.20 13.35
CA ILE A 68 -2.69 0.75 14.20
C ILE A 68 -3.50 2.03 14.47
N SER A 69 -4.60 2.23 13.74
CA SER A 69 -5.35 3.48 13.72
C SER A 69 -5.83 3.96 15.10
N ASP A 70 -6.25 3.04 15.98
CA ASP A 70 -6.72 3.37 17.34
C ASP A 70 -5.60 3.92 18.26
N LYS A 71 -4.33 3.71 17.91
CA LYS A 71 -3.16 4.10 18.70
C LYS A 71 -2.02 4.61 17.82
N ILE A 72 -2.36 5.42 16.80
CA ILE A 72 -1.40 5.81 15.76
C ILE A 72 -0.17 6.55 16.32
N GLU A 73 -0.36 7.41 17.31
CA GLU A 73 0.71 8.17 17.98
C GLU A 73 1.73 7.27 18.67
N LEU A 74 1.29 6.12 19.19
CA LEU A 74 2.13 5.11 19.83
C LEU A 74 2.78 4.15 18.82
N ASN A 75 2.43 4.27 17.53
CA ASN A 75 2.85 3.39 16.46
C ASN A 75 3.58 4.14 15.33
N ALA A 76 4.23 5.27 15.61
CA ALA A 76 4.89 6.10 14.61
C ALA A 76 5.86 5.31 13.70
N GLU A 77 6.75 4.49 14.27
CA GLU A 77 7.67 3.63 13.50
C GLU A 77 6.91 2.64 12.60
N ARG A 78 5.80 2.10 13.08
CA ARG A 78 4.98 1.16 12.33
C ARG A 78 4.20 1.85 11.23
N LEU A 79 3.73 3.08 11.45
CA LEU A 79 3.10 3.92 10.45
C LEU A 79 4.09 4.24 9.32
N GLU A 80 5.32 4.63 9.66
CA GLU A 80 6.38 4.87 8.68
C GLU A 80 6.63 3.63 7.81
N LYS A 81 6.76 2.45 8.43
CA LYS A 81 6.91 1.18 7.68
C LYS A 81 5.72 0.89 6.77
N ILE A 82 4.49 1.19 7.19
CA ILE A 82 3.28 1.01 6.37
C ILE A 82 3.29 1.97 5.18
N ASN A 83 3.65 3.24 5.40
CA ASN A 83 3.75 4.24 4.34
C ASN A 83 4.84 3.87 3.33
N ASN A 84 6.04 3.51 3.80
CA ASN A 84 7.16 3.12 2.94
C ASN A 84 6.82 1.90 2.08
N LYS A 85 6.20 0.88 2.69
CA LYS A 85 5.75 -0.30 1.94
C LYS A 85 4.74 0.06 0.85
N PHE A 86 3.77 0.93 1.16
CA PHE A 86 2.79 1.37 0.17
C PHE A 86 3.44 2.16 -0.98
N ASP A 87 4.42 3.00 -0.66
CA ASP A 87 5.18 3.74 -1.67
C ASP A 87 6.03 2.82 -2.54
N GLU A 88 6.65 1.78 -1.97
CA GLU A 88 7.35 0.73 -2.72
C GLU A 88 6.39 -0.03 -3.66
N GLU A 89 5.22 -0.44 -3.17
CA GLU A 89 4.20 -1.11 -4.00
C GLU A 89 3.78 -0.22 -5.17
N LEU A 90 3.53 1.08 -4.94
CA LEU A 90 3.19 2.01 -6.02
C LEU A 90 4.34 2.24 -6.99
N LYS A 91 5.58 2.27 -6.52
CA LYS A 91 6.78 2.40 -7.37
C LYS A 91 6.93 1.22 -8.33
N GLU A 92 6.60 0.00 -7.88
CA GLU A 92 6.65 -1.19 -8.73
C GLU A 92 5.54 -1.20 -9.80
N ILE A 93 4.39 -0.58 -9.52
CA ILE A 93 3.23 -0.55 -10.42
C ILE A 93 3.32 0.61 -11.43
N LEU A 94 3.69 1.80 -10.97
CA LEU A 94 3.76 3.01 -11.77
C LEU A 94 5.06 3.07 -12.58
N THR A 95 5.07 3.83 -13.68
CA THR A 95 6.34 4.18 -14.33
C THR A 95 7.10 5.19 -13.46
N ASP A 96 8.41 5.33 -13.66
CA ASP A 96 9.23 6.30 -12.92
C ASP A 96 8.62 7.72 -12.99
N GLU A 97 8.21 8.18 -14.18
CA GLU A 97 7.58 9.50 -14.36
C GLU A 97 6.25 9.63 -13.58
N GLN A 98 5.41 8.59 -13.60
CA GLN A 98 4.15 8.57 -12.87
C GLN A 98 4.39 8.57 -11.35
N TYR A 99 5.41 7.84 -10.89
CA TYR A 99 5.77 7.73 -9.49
C TYR A 99 6.37 9.04 -8.96
N GLU A 100 7.25 9.70 -9.72
CA GLU A 100 7.76 11.03 -9.35
C GLU A 100 6.62 12.05 -9.22
N LYS A 101 5.63 12.01 -10.13
CA LYS A 101 4.43 12.86 -10.00
C LYS A 101 3.62 12.52 -8.75
N TYR A 102 3.55 11.24 -8.37
CA TYR A 102 2.91 10.80 -7.13
C TYR A 102 3.61 11.38 -5.92
N LEU A 103 4.94 11.25 -5.84
CA LEU A 103 5.72 11.81 -4.74
C LEU A 103 5.50 13.32 -4.61
N ALA A 104 5.61 14.05 -5.71
CA ALA A 104 5.43 15.51 -5.72
C ALA A 104 4.02 15.97 -5.32
N THR A 105 2.99 15.13 -5.51
CA THR A 105 1.59 15.49 -5.23
C THR A 105 1.10 15.02 -3.85
N PHE A 106 1.57 13.87 -3.39
CA PHE A 106 1.02 13.19 -2.19
C PHE A 106 2.03 12.96 -1.07
N ARG A 107 3.33 13.14 -1.32
CA ARG A 107 4.41 12.89 -0.34
C ARG A 107 5.31 14.11 -0.05
N ASN A 108 5.06 15.25 -0.72
CA ASN A 108 5.76 16.51 -0.49
C ASN A 108 5.50 17.10 0.91
#